data_AF-A0A6B1F7F2-F1
#
_entry.id   AF-A0A6B1F7F2-F1
#
_cell.length_a   1.000
_cell.length_b   1.000
_cell.length_c   1.000
_cell.angle_alpha   90.00
_cell.angle_beta   90.00
_cell.angle_gamma   90.00
#
_symmetry.space_group_name_H-M   'P 1'
#
loop_
_entity.id
_entity.type
_entity.pdbx_description
1 polymer ?
#
loop_
_entity_poly.entity_id
_entity_poly.type
_entity_poly.pdbx_seq_one_letter_code
_entity_poly.pdbx_strand_id
1 'polypeptide(L)'
;MSKTLVIVESPTKAKTIRGFLPRGFQVNASMGHVRDLPNSASEIPASHKGEPWAKLGVNTADQFQRLYVVPKEKKKVVRELKDALKTADQLLLATDEDREGESISWHLLELLKPKVPVKRLVFHEITQEAIDRALAQPRHLDQNLVQAQEARRVLDRLVGYTLSPLLWKKVAYGLSAGRVQSVAVRLLVQRERSRLAFRSGSYWDLKAQLEHQQQAFEARLTHVAGTRIATGADFDQNTGAVKAGLKVRLLEEQDARALEEATARQPWQVTQVQARPTIRRPVAPFTTSTLQQEANRKLRLPARQTMRTAQSLYENGFITYMRTDSVHLSEQAVAAARHCVAETFGADYLSPQVRRYATKSRNAQEAHEAIRPAGERFRTPRETGLDGVELSLYELIWMRTVACQMPDARLTMLTVQLEVGEARFRATGKRIDFAGFFRAYVEGSDDPGTALESREVLLPTLKEGDRPGCRSVEAVDH
;
A
#
# COMPACT_ATOMS: atom_id res chain seq x y z
N MET A 1 -31.19 1.81 35.92
CA MET A 1 -30.79 1.39 34.56
C MET A 1 -29.47 0.67 34.67
N SER A 2 -29.29 -0.46 33.99
CA SER A 2 -28.04 -1.19 34.05
C SER A 2 -26.90 -0.36 33.45
N LYS A 3 -25.75 -0.33 34.11
CA LYS A 3 -24.56 0.40 33.68
C LYS A 3 -23.63 -0.55 32.95
N THR A 4 -23.34 -0.27 31.68
CA THR A 4 -22.43 -1.09 30.88
C THR A 4 -21.12 -0.34 30.67
N LEU A 5 -20.00 -0.92 31.09
CA LEU A 5 -18.67 -0.39 30.83
C LEU A 5 -18.16 -0.91 29.49
N VAL A 6 -17.75 -0.02 28.60
CA VAL A 6 -17.10 -0.32 27.32
C VAL A 6 -15.66 0.14 27.40
N ILE A 7 -14.71 -0.74 27.05
CA ILE A 7 -13.28 -0.39 27.00
C ILE A 7 -12.78 -0.46 25.56
N VAL A 8 -12.14 0.61 25.10
CA VAL A 8 -11.50 0.76 23.77
C VAL A 8 -10.04 1.18 23.94
N GLU A 9 -9.25 1.20 22.87
CA GLU A 9 -7.82 1.53 22.97
C GLU A 9 -7.53 3.02 23.09
N SER A 10 -8.28 3.88 22.38
CA SER A 10 -7.97 5.30 22.24
C SER A 10 -9.09 6.21 22.75
N PRO A 11 -8.76 7.43 23.22
CA PRO A 11 -9.77 8.42 23.62
C PRO A 11 -10.67 8.87 22.46
N THR A 12 -10.11 9.01 21.26
CA THR A 12 -10.87 9.40 20.06
C THR A 12 -11.93 8.37 19.75
N LYS A 13 -11.54 7.09 19.69
CA LYS A 13 -12.46 5.96 19.50
C LYS A 13 -13.54 5.92 20.59
N ALA A 14 -13.16 6.21 21.84
CA ALA A 14 -14.11 6.27 22.96
C ALA A 14 -15.17 7.37 22.75
N LYS A 15 -14.74 8.57 22.32
CA LYS A 15 -15.62 9.69 22.03
C LYS A 15 -16.56 9.38 20.86
N THR A 16 -16.03 8.84 19.77
CA THR A 16 -16.82 8.50 18.56
C THR A 16 -17.87 7.44 18.88
N ILE A 17 -17.46 6.31 19.48
CA ILE A 17 -18.38 5.22 19.84
C ILE A 17 -19.42 5.67 20.86
N ARG A 18 -19.07 6.55 21.80
CA ARG A 18 -20.02 7.06 22.79
C ARG A 18 -21.24 7.72 22.14
N GLY A 19 -21.05 8.38 21.00
CA GLY A 19 -22.13 9.02 20.23
C GLY A 19 -23.14 8.03 19.65
N PHE A 20 -22.74 6.78 19.40
CA PHE A 20 -23.60 5.74 18.84
C PHE A 20 -24.25 4.83 19.89
N LEU A 21 -23.78 4.90 21.15
CA LEU A 21 -24.26 4.04 22.22
C LEU A 21 -25.41 4.69 23.03
N PRO A 22 -26.43 3.91 23.45
CA PRO A 22 -27.53 4.41 24.27
C PRO A 22 -27.11 5.05 25.61
N ARG A 23 -28.08 5.70 26.28
CA ARG A 23 -27.92 6.12 27.68
C ARG A 23 -27.72 4.87 28.57
N GLY A 24 -26.75 4.93 29.50
CA GLY A 24 -26.37 3.79 30.37
C GLY A 24 -25.03 3.14 30.02
N PHE A 25 -24.46 3.43 28.86
CA PHE A 25 -23.11 3.01 28.49
C PHE A 25 -22.06 4.03 28.97
N GLN A 26 -21.04 3.55 29.65
CA GLN A 26 -19.84 4.29 30.00
C GLN A 26 -18.69 3.80 29.12
N VAL A 27 -18.03 4.68 28.37
CA VAL A 27 -16.93 4.31 27.46
C VAL A 27 -15.61 4.88 27.97
N ASN A 28 -14.65 4.01 28.25
CA ASN A 28 -13.32 4.37 28.73
C ASN A 28 -12.23 3.87 27.78
N ALA A 29 -11.09 4.57 27.75
CA ALA A 29 -9.94 4.17 26.94
C ALA A 29 -8.84 3.51 27.79
N SER A 30 -8.26 2.40 27.30
CA SER A 30 -7.11 1.72 27.91
C SER A 30 -5.77 2.39 27.60
N MET A 31 -5.76 3.31 26.64
CA MET A 31 -4.55 3.92 26.08
C MET A 31 -3.63 2.88 25.43
N GLY A 32 -4.18 1.89 24.72
CA GLY A 32 -3.46 0.75 24.16
C GLY A 32 -3.16 -0.34 25.19
N HIS A 33 -1.97 -0.96 25.10
CA HIS A 33 -1.54 -2.03 26.01
C HIS A 33 -1.44 -1.54 27.46
N VAL A 34 -2.02 -2.33 28.39
CA VAL A 34 -2.03 -2.05 29.84
C VAL A 34 -0.99 -2.86 30.62
N ARG A 35 -0.44 -3.90 30.01
CA ARG A 35 0.64 -4.74 30.53
C ARG A 35 1.66 -5.00 29.43
N ASP A 36 2.91 -5.24 29.81
CA ASP A 36 3.95 -5.75 28.92
C ASP A 36 4.97 -6.57 29.74
N LEU A 37 5.92 -7.22 29.07
CA LEU A 37 7.10 -7.80 29.68
C LEU A 37 7.98 -6.69 30.27
N PRO A 38 8.70 -6.92 31.39
CA PRO A 38 9.52 -5.88 32.02
C PRO A 38 10.57 -5.34 31.05
N ASN A 39 10.68 -4.02 30.97
CA ASN A 39 11.68 -3.33 30.16
C ASN A 39 12.93 -2.99 30.96
N SER A 40 12.81 -2.91 32.29
CA SER A 40 13.93 -2.61 33.19
C SER A 40 13.82 -3.41 34.48
N ALA A 41 14.94 -3.54 35.21
CA ALA A 41 14.98 -4.30 36.45
C ALA A 41 14.09 -3.70 37.56
N SER A 42 13.77 -2.40 37.49
CA SER A 42 12.90 -1.73 38.46
C SER A 42 11.42 -2.07 38.29
N GLU A 43 11.03 -2.58 37.12
CA GLU A 43 9.65 -3.03 36.84
C GLU A 43 9.38 -4.45 37.38
N ILE A 44 10.42 -5.21 37.70
CA ILE A 44 10.31 -6.59 38.18
C ILE A 44 9.73 -6.61 39.61
N PRO A 45 8.59 -7.28 39.85
CA PRO A 45 8.01 -7.42 41.18
C PRO A 45 8.96 -8.10 42.16
N ALA A 46 8.91 -7.71 43.44
CA ALA A 46 9.78 -8.29 44.48
C ALA A 46 9.71 -9.83 44.55
N SER A 47 8.51 -10.40 44.32
CA SER A 47 8.28 -11.84 44.30
C SER A 47 9.05 -12.60 43.21
N HIS A 48 9.50 -11.92 42.15
CA HIS A 48 10.20 -12.52 41.02
C HIS A 48 11.63 -11.99 40.86
N LYS A 49 12.13 -11.12 41.76
CA LYS A 49 13.48 -10.54 41.64
C LYS A 49 14.61 -11.57 41.80
N GLY A 50 14.36 -12.66 42.53
CA GLY A 50 15.32 -13.75 42.71
C GLY A 50 15.39 -14.70 41.50
N GLU A 51 14.44 -14.60 40.58
CA GLU A 51 14.35 -15.50 39.43
C GLU A 51 15.32 -15.07 38.32
N PRO A 52 16.22 -15.96 37.84
CA PRO A 52 17.22 -15.61 36.83
C PRO A 52 16.61 -15.19 35.49
N TRP A 53 15.40 -15.69 35.18
CA TRP A 53 14.67 -15.39 33.96
C TRP A 53 13.84 -14.10 34.04
N ALA A 54 13.65 -13.50 35.23
CA ALA A 54 12.76 -12.35 35.39
C ALA A 54 13.21 -11.10 34.62
N LYS A 55 14.53 -10.92 34.41
CA LYS A 55 15.07 -9.84 33.58
C LYS A 55 14.73 -10.02 32.10
N LEU A 56 14.69 -11.27 31.63
CA LEU A 56 14.22 -11.61 30.29
C LEU A 56 12.68 -11.48 30.22
N GLY A 57 12.00 -11.71 31.33
CA GLY A 57 10.54 -11.69 31.44
C GLY A 57 9.87 -12.94 30.87
N VAL A 58 10.64 -13.92 30.41
CA VAL A 58 10.17 -15.17 29.83
C VAL A 58 10.97 -16.32 30.41
N ASN A 59 10.29 -17.29 31.02
CA ASN A 59 10.89 -18.51 31.53
C ASN A 59 10.98 -19.58 30.43
N THR A 60 12.13 -19.70 29.77
CA THR A 60 12.32 -20.68 28.68
C THR A 60 12.41 -22.12 29.17
N ALA A 61 12.61 -22.35 30.47
CA ALA A 61 12.67 -23.69 31.05
C ALA A 61 11.29 -24.23 31.44
N ASP A 62 10.29 -23.36 31.59
CA ASP A 62 8.94 -23.72 32.00
C ASP A 62 7.91 -23.13 31.04
N GLN A 63 7.68 -23.85 29.94
CA GLN A 63 6.63 -23.57 28.94
C GLN A 63 6.53 -22.11 28.48
N PHE A 64 7.65 -21.38 28.45
CA PHE A 64 7.70 -19.96 28.10
C PHE A 64 6.78 -19.07 28.96
N GLN A 65 6.62 -19.40 30.25
CA GLN A 65 5.85 -18.56 31.18
C GLN A 65 6.32 -17.11 31.14
N ARG A 66 5.37 -16.17 31.13
CA ARG A 66 5.62 -14.74 30.91
C ARG A 66 5.41 -13.96 32.20
N LEU A 67 6.35 -13.08 32.52
CA LEU A 67 6.19 -12.08 33.57
C LEU A 67 5.61 -10.80 32.95
N TYR A 68 4.30 -10.62 33.05
CA TYR A 68 3.65 -9.37 32.66
C TYR A 68 3.58 -8.39 33.83
N VAL A 69 3.99 -7.16 33.58
CA VAL A 69 3.99 -6.05 34.54
C VAL A 69 3.11 -4.92 34.02
N VAL A 70 2.58 -4.09 34.93
CA VAL A 70 1.85 -2.86 34.57
C VAL A 70 2.86 -1.70 34.55
N PRO A 71 3.15 -1.10 33.38
CA PRO A 71 4.04 0.05 33.28
C PRO A 71 3.59 1.20 34.19
N LYS A 72 4.53 2.01 34.70
CA LYS A 72 4.25 3.06 35.69
C LYS A 72 3.20 4.05 35.19
N GLU A 73 3.29 4.44 33.93
CA GLU A 73 2.40 5.33 33.20
C GLU A 73 0.99 4.77 33.00
N LYS A 74 0.80 3.44 33.07
CA LYS A 74 -0.51 2.79 32.92
C LYS A 74 -1.22 2.57 34.26
N LYS A 75 -0.55 2.71 35.39
CA LYS A 75 -1.15 2.46 36.72
C LYS A 75 -2.38 3.32 37.00
N LYS A 76 -2.38 4.59 36.58
CA LYS A 76 -3.53 5.50 36.74
C LYS A 76 -4.73 5.01 35.92
N VAL A 77 -4.52 4.72 34.64
CA VAL A 77 -5.56 4.21 33.73
C VAL A 77 -6.17 2.91 34.28
N VAL A 78 -5.33 1.98 34.74
CA VAL A 78 -5.79 0.70 35.30
C VAL A 78 -6.63 0.92 36.55
N ARG A 79 -6.27 1.87 37.42
CA ARG A 79 -7.07 2.22 38.60
C ARG A 79 -8.45 2.74 38.19
N GLU A 80 -8.49 3.69 37.26
CA GLU A 80 -9.75 4.26 36.75
C GLU A 80 -10.66 3.19 36.10
N LEU A 81 -10.09 2.25 35.34
CA LEU A 81 -10.84 1.14 34.76
C LEU A 81 -11.38 0.18 35.84
N LYS A 82 -10.61 -0.11 36.89
CA LYS A 82 -11.08 -0.91 38.03
C LYS A 82 -12.21 -0.22 38.78
N ASP A 83 -12.11 1.08 38.99
CA ASP A 83 -13.13 1.86 39.68
C ASP A 83 -14.43 1.96 38.87
N ALA A 84 -14.33 2.15 37.54
CA ALA A 84 -15.49 2.09 36.66
C ALA A 84 -16.18 0.71 36.70
N LEU A 85 -15.39 -0.38 36.65
CA LEU A 85 -15.89 -1.75 36.65
C LEU A 85 -16.65 -2.13 37.92
N LYS A 86 -16.31 -1.55 39.08
CA LYS A 86 -17.04 -1.80 40.34
C LYS A 86 -18.51 -1.38 40.27
N THR A 87 -18.84 -0.43 39.41
CA THR A 87 -20.20 0.12 39.28
C THR A 87 -20.94 -0.37 38.03
N ALA A 88 -20.30 -1.20 37.22
CA ALA A 88 -20.87 -1.72 35.98
C ALA A 88 -21.53 -3.08 36.22
N ASP A 89 -22.67 -3.30 35.58
CA ASP A 89 -23.37 -4.59 35.56
C ASP A 89 -22.85 -5.52 34.45
N GLN A 90 -22.13 -4.95 33.47
CA GLN A 90 -21.56 -5.66 32.33
C GLN A 90 -20.31 -4.97 31.81
N LEU A 91 -19.35 -5.75 31.30
CA LEU A 91 -18.15 -5.27 30.62
C LEU A 91 -18.17 -5.66 29.13
N LEU A 92 -17.96 -4.68 28.26
CA LEU A 92 -17.79 -4.86 26.82
C LEU A 92 -16.35 -4.47 26.44
N LEU A 93 -15.67 -5.38 25.75
CA LEU A 93 -14.32 -5.15 25.23
C LEU A 93 -14.42 -4.85 23.73
N ALA A 94 -14.13 -3.61 23.35
CA ALA A 94 -14.34 -3.08 22.00
C ALA A 94 -13.01 -2.69 21.32
N THR A 95 -11.98 -3.52 21.53
CA THR A 95 -10.69 -3.36 20.86
C THR A 95 -10.76 -3.74 19.38
N ASP A 96 -9.79 -3.31 18.59
CA ASP A 96 -9.62 -3.64 17.18
C ASP A 96 -9.62 -5.15 16.96
N GLU A 97 -10.06 -5.59 15.78
CA GLU A 97 -10.19 -7.01 15.43
C GLU A 97 -8.91 -7.61 14.86
N ASP A 98 -7.76 -7.20 15.36
CA ASP A 98 -6.52 -7.89 15.06
C ASP A 98 -6.01 -8.63 16.30
N ARG A 99 -4.95 -9.41 16.11
CA ARG A 99 -4.30 -10.13 17.21
C ARG A 99 -3.82 -9.19 18.33
N GLU A 100 -3.49 -7.93 18.02
CA GLU A 100 -3.04 -6.94 19.01
C GLU A 100 -4.22 -6.47 19.86
N GLY A 101 -5.34 -6.11 19.24
CA GLY A 101 -6.57 -5.76 19.93
C GLY A 101 -7.11 -6.93 20.78
N GLU A 102 -7.02 -8.16 20.28
CA GLU A 102 -7.40 -9.34 21.06
C GLU A 102 -6.51 -9.55 22.30
N SER A 103 -5.19 -9.36 22.14
CA SER A 103 -4.24 -9.40 23.26
C SER A 103 -4.49 -8.28 24.29
N ILE A 104 -4.81 -7.06 23.86
CA ILE A 104 -5.19 -5.97 24.78
C ILE A 104 -6.42 -6.36 25.60
N SER A 105 -7.44 -6.89 24.93
CA SER A 105 -8.66 -7.40 25.57
C SER A 105 -8.35 -8.50 26.59
N TRP A 106 -7.49 -9.46 26.24
CA TRP A 106 -7.02 -10.49 27.17
C TRP A 106 -6.30 -9.89 28.39
N HIS A 107 -5.37 -8.96 28.17
CA HIS A 107 -4.64 -8.31 29.26
C HIS A 107 -5.55 -7.53 30.20
N LEU A 108 -6.62 -6.90 29.67
CA LEU A 108 -7.64 -6.23 30.48
C LEU A 108 -8.40 -7.25 31.35
N LEU A 109 -8.79 -8.40 30.81
CA LEU A 109 -9.48 -9.44 31.58
C LEU A 109 -8.64 -9.94 32.75
N GLU A 110 -7.40 -10.31 32.48
CA GLU A 110 -6.46 -10.81 33.49
C GLU A 110 -6.17 -9.78 34.60
N LEU A 111 -6.13 -8.49 34.23
CA LEU A 111 -5.79 -7.41 35.14
C LEU A 111 -6.98 -6.91 35.97
N LEU A 112 -8.16 -6.85 35.35
CA LEU A 112 -9.39 -6.35 35.97
C LEU A 112 -10.13 -7.45 36.74
N LYS A 113 -10.00 -8.72 36.33
CA LYS A 113 -10.68 -9.88 36.93
C LYS A 113 -12.18 -9.63 37.15
N PRO A 114 -12.93 -9.32 36.08
CA PRO A 114 -14.33 -8.95 36.19
C PRO A 114 -15.17 -10.08 36.82
N LYS A 115 -16.08 -9.69 37.71
CA LYS A 115 -17.10 -10.58 38.31
C LYS A 115 -18.48 -10.44 37.65
N VAL A 116 -18.53 -9.66 36.57
CA VAL A 116 -19.73 -9.36 35.79
C VAL A 116 -19.61 -9.99 34.40
N PRO A 117 -20.72 -10.20 33.68
CA PRO A 117 -20.67 -10.71 32.32
C PRO A 117 -19.74 -9.88 31.43
N VAL A 118 -18.91 -10.57 30.65
CA VAL A 118 -17.98 -9.97 29.69
C VAL A 118 -18.39 -10.37 28.28
N LYS A 119 -18.41 -9.42 27.36
CA LYS A 119 -18.58 -9.68 25.93
C LYS A 119 -17.52 -8.96 25.10
N ARG A 120 -17.12 -9.54 23.97
CA ARG A 120 -16.19 -8.94 23.00
C ARG A 120 -17.00 -8.35 21.84
N LEU A 121 -16.86 -7.05 21.61
CA LEU A 121 -17.49 -6.32 20.50
C LEU A 121 -16.48 -6.11 19.38
N VAL A 122 -16.88 -6.43 18.16
CA VAL A 122 -16.00 -6.38 16.99
C VAL A 122 -16.69 -5.69 15.83
N PHE A 123 -15.95 -4.84 15.14
CA PHE A 123 -16.41 -4.05 14.00
C PHE A 123 -15.21 -3.60 13.17
N HIS A 124 -15.39 -3.48 11.86
CA HIS A 124 -14.35 -3.03 10.92
C HIS A 124 -14.48 -1.55 10.54
N GLU A 125 -15.53 -0.88 11.00
CA GLU A 125 -15.77 0.55 10.81
C GLU A 125 -16.58 1.09 12.00
N ILE A 126 -16.56 2.41 12.20
CA ILE A 126 -17.21 3.06 13.33
C ILE A 126 -18.40 3.88 12.83
N THR A 127 -19.53 3.19 12.60
CA THR A 127 -20.83 3.77 12.24
C THR A 127 -21.92 3.30 13.21
N GLN A 128 -23.07 3.97 13.23
CA GLN A 128 -24.19 3.56 14.08
C GLN A 128 -24.58 2.10 13.82
N GLU A 129 -24.74 1.73 12.54
CA GLU A 129 -25.18 0.40 12.10
C GLU A 129 -24.16 -0.68 12.45
N ALA A 130 -22.86 -0.39 12.31
CA ALA A 130 -21.79 -1.31 12.66
C ALA A 130 -21.74 -1.56 14.18
N ILE A 131 -21.92 -0.51 14.98
CA ILE A 131 -21.95 -0.62 16.44
C ILE A 131 -23.19 -1.37 16.92
N ASP A 132 -24.36 -1.09 16.36
CA ASP A 132 -25.60 -1.80 16.71
C ASP A 132 -25.53 -3.28 16.38
N ARG A 133 -24.95 -3.63 15.22
CA ARG A 133 -24.70 -5.02 14.84
C ARG A 133 -23.73 -5.71 15.79
N ALA A 134 -22.64 -5.04 16.16
CA ALA A 134 -21.66 -5.58 17.11
C ALA A 134 -22.27 -5.84 18.50
N LEU A 135 -23.18 -4.96 18.95
CA LEU A 135 -23.92 -5.14 20.21
C LEU A 135 -24.89 -6.32 20.16
N ALA A 136 -25.56 -6.52 19.02
CA ALA A 136 -26.48 -7.62 18.81
C ALA A 136 -25.78 -8.99 18.68
N GLN A 137 -24.56 -8.99 18.12
CA GLN A 137 -23.78 -10.21 17.85
C GLN A 137 -22.39 -10.17 18.51
N PRO A 138 -22.33 -10.13 19.85
CA PRO A 138 -21.07 -10.19 20.57
C PRO A 138 -20.40 -11.56 20.39
N ARG A 139 -19.07 -11.60 20.40
CA ARG A 139 -18.31 -12.84 20.40
C ARG A 139 -17.61 -13.11 21.73
N HIS A 140 -17.03 -14.30 21.83
CA HIS A 140 -16.05 -14.62 22.86
C HIS A 140 -14.65 -14.19 22.42
N LEU A 141 -13.74 -14.10 23.40
CA LEU A 141 -12.34 -13.85 23.14
C LEU A 141 -11.73 -15.04 22.40
N ASP A 142 -10.99 -14.78 21.32
CA ASP A 142 -10.29 -15.79 20.55
C ASP A 142 -8.90 -16.03 21.15
N GLN A 143 -8.76 -17.14 21.86
CA GLN A 143 -7.50 -17.50 22.51
C GLN A 143 -6.38 -17.81 21.50
N ASN A 144 -6.70 -18.24 20.28
CA ASN A 144 -5.68 -18.50 19.26
C ASN A 144 -5.02 -17.21 18.79
N LEU A 145 -5.81 -16.13 18.63
CA LEU A 145 -5.28 -14.80 18.29
C LEU A 145 -4.40 -14.25 19.40
N VAL A 146 -4.82 -14.39 20.67
CA VAL A 146 -4.02 -14.02 21.84
C VAL A 146 -2.70 -14.77 21.83
N GLN A 147 -2.73 -16.10 21.76
CA GLN A 147 -1.53 -16.94 21.77
C GLN A 147 -0.60 -16.63 20.58
N ALA A 148 -1.15 -16.33 19.39
CA ALA A 148 -0.35 -15.91 18.25
C ALA A 148 0.37 -14.57 18.47
N GLN A 149 -0.28 -13.62 19.15
CA GLN A 149 0.33 -12.35 19.52
C GLN A 149 1.43 -12.56 20.59
N GLU A 150 1.16 -13.37 21.59
CA GLU A 150 2.11 -13.68 22.67
C GLU A 150 3.34 -14.43 22.16
N ALA A 151 3.15 -15.43 21.30
CA ALA A 151 4.24 -16.16 20.65
C ALA A 151 5.17 -15.20 19.89
N ARG A 152 4.59 -14.23 19.16
CA ARG A 152 5.36 -13.17 18.50
C ARG A 152 6.11 -12.32 19.52
N ARG A 153 5.44 -11.85 20.58
CA ARG A 153 6.04 -10.99 21.62
C ARG A 153 7.22 -11.68 22.32
N VAL A 154 7.07 -12.97 22.64
CA VAL A 154 8.11 -13.82 23.22
C VAL A 154 9.27 -14.01 22.24
N LEU A 155 8.99 -14.37 20.98
CA LEU A 155 10.03 -14.55 19.97
C LEU A 155 10.88 -13.28 19.79
N ASP A 156 10.22 -12.12 19.66
CA ASP A 156 10.92 -10.85 19.48
C ASP A 156 11.73 -10.47 20.76
N ARG A 157 11.24 -10.84 21.96
CA ARG A 157 11.97 -10.70 23.23
C ARG A 157 13.23 -11.57 23.26
N LEU A 158 13.12 -12.84 22.89
CA LEU A 158 14.23 -13.78 22.88
C LEU A 158 15.31 -13.31 21.91
N VAL A 159 14.96 -12.97 20.67
CA VAL A 159 15.93 -12.47 19.69
C VAL A 159 16.59 -11.17 20.15
N GLY A 160 15.79 -10.19 20.59
CA GLY A 160 16.30 -8.89 21.01
C GLY A 160 17.27 -8.98 22.19
N TYR A 161 16.89 -9.65 23.27
CA TYR A 161 17.70 -9.74 24.49
C TYR A 161 18.94 -10.61 24.33
N THR A 162 18.88 -11.69 23.55
CA THR A 162 20.01 -12.61 23.39
C THR A 162 21.03 -12.10 22.38
N LEU A 163 20.60 -11.47 21.29
CA LEU A 163 21.51 -11.03 20.22
C LEU A 163 22.06 -9.61 20.41
N SER A 164 21.35 -8.68 21.06
CA SER A 164 21.84 -7.30 21.22
C SER A 164 23.20 -7.21 21.94
N PRO A 165 23.48 -7.99 23.02
CA PRO A 165 24.80 -8.00 23.65
C PRO A 165 25.94 -8.43 22.73
N LEU A 166 25.66 -9.31 21.76
CA LEU A 166 26.65 -9.70 20.76
C LEU A 166 26.96 -8.54 19.81
N LEU A 167 25.94 -7.79 19.36
CA LEU A 167 26.12 -6.59 18.55
C LEU A 167 26.93 -5.52 19.28
N TRP A 168 26.72 -5.35 20.59
CA TRP A 168 27.51 -4.42 21.39
C TRP A 168 28.99 -4.78 21.44
N LYS A 169 29.29 -6.07 21.58
CA LYS A 169 30.67 -6.57 21.63
C LYS A 169 31.38 -6.56 20.28
N LYS A 170 30.64 -6.74 19.18
CA LYS A 170 31.21 -6.98 17.84
C LYS A 170 31.06 -5.83 16.85
N VAL A 171 30.14 -4.90 17.08
CA VAL A 171 29.83 -3.80 16.16
C VAL A 171 29.88 -2.46 16.89
N ALA A 172 28.89 -2.17 17.73
CA ALA A 172 28.84 -0.93 18.50
C ALA A 172 27.88 -1.04 19.69
N TYR A 173 28.26 -0.45 20.82
CA TYR A 173 27.42 -0.37 22.00
C TYR A 173 26.11 0.38 21.71
N GLY A 174 25.00 -0.08 22.29
CA GLY A 174 23.68 0.54 22.15
C GLY A 174 22.86 0.09 20.94
N LEU A 175 23.41 -0.73 20.04
CA LEU A 175 22.66 -1.31 18.92
C LEU A 175 21.59 -2.30 19.39
N SER A 176 20.44 -2.33 18.70
CA SER A 176 19.37 -3.29 19.00
C SER A 176 19.28 -4.38 17.92
N ALA A 177 19.17 -5.63 18.37
CA ALA A 177 18.88 -6.75 17.48
C ALA A 177 17.38 -6.81 17.20
N GLY A 178 17.01 -6.86 15.92
CA GLY A 178 15.64 -6.93 15.47
C GLY A 178 15.47 -7.97 14.39
N ARG A 179 14.66 -9.02 14.63
CA ARG A 179 14.48 -10.14 13.70
C ARG A 179 13.99 -9.70 12.33
N VAL A 180 12.99 -8.82 12.29
CA VAL A 180 12.42 -8.30 11.03
C VAL A 180 13.20 -7.09 10.52
N GLN A 181 13.64 -6.19 11.40
CA GLN A 181 14.39 -4.99 11.00
C GLN A 181 15.71 -5.34 10.31
N SER A 182 16.45 -6.34 10.82
CA SER A 182 17.72 -6.77 10.23
C SER A 182 17.59 -7.31 8.81
N VAL A 183 16.49 -8.01 8.50
CA VAL A 183 16.19 -8.47 7.14
C VAL A 183 15.89 -7.29 6.21
N ALA A 184 15.11 -6.31 6.68
CA ALA A 184 14.85 -5.09 5.89
C ALA A 184 16.15 -4.32 5.59
N VAL A 185 17.02 -4.14 6.59
CA VAL A 185 18.35 -3.54 6.41
C VAL A 185 19.19 -4.37 5.43
N ARG A 186 19.17 -5.70 5.52
CA ARG A 186 19.88 -6.59 4.59
C ARG A 186 19.44 -6.37 3.15
N LEU A 187 18.15 -6.20 2.87
CA LEU A 187 17.66 -5.93 1.51
C LEU A 187 18.21 -4.62 0.94
N LEU A 188 18.31 -3.57 1.76
CA LEU A 188 18.92 -2.30 1.37
C LEU A 188 20.42 -2.46 1.09
N VAL A 189 21.15 -3.14 1.98
CA VAL A 189 22.58 -3.42 1.80
C VAL A 189 22.84 -4.26 0.55
N GLN A 190 21.99 -5.25 0.26
CA GLN A 190 22.11 -6.06 -0.96
C GLN A 190 21.92 -5.19 -2.21
N ARG A 191 20.92 -4.31 -2.23
CA ARG A 191 20.72 -3.38 -3.34
C ARG A 191 21.93 -2.46 -3.52
N GLU A 192 22.50 -1.95 -2.44
CA GLU A 192 23.66 -1.06 -2.51
C GLU A 192 24.92 -1.80 -2.98
N ARG A 193 25.14 -3.03 -2.52
CA ARG A 193 26.23 -3.88 -3.03
C ARG A 193 26.07 -4.16 -4.53
N SER A 194 24.86 -4.40 -5.02
CA SER A 194 24.60 -4.52 -6.46
C SER A 194 24.93 -3.24 -7.21
N ARG A 195 24.63 -2.06 -6.65
CA ARG A 195 24.98 -0.76 -7.25
C ARG A 195 26.50 -0.54 -7.31
N LEU A 196 27.23 -0.90 -6.25
CA LEU A 196 28.70 -0.79 -6.21
C LEU A 196 29.40 -1.76 -7.18
N ALA A 197 28.82 -2.95 -7.37
CA ALA A 197 29.33 -3.95 -8.32
C ALA A 197 28.96 -3.65 -9.77
N PHE A 198 28.01 -2.74 -10.01
CA PHE A 198 27.54 -2.39 -11.35
C PHE A 198 28.69 -1.85 -12.21
N ARG A 199 28.72 -2.24 -13.49
CA ARG A 199 29.60 -1.70 -14.51
C ARG A 199 28.74 -1.12 -15.63
N SER A 200 28.93 0.17 -15.90
CA SER A 200 28.22 0.86 -16.99
C SER A 200 28.79 0.42 -18.33
N GLY A 201 27.90 0.11 -19.27
CA GLY A 201 28.22 0.11 -20.69
C GLY A 201 27.65 1.37 -21.33
N SER A 202 28.23 1.80 -22.45
CA SER A 202 27.69 2.88 -23.28
C SER A 202 27.19 2.31 -24.61
N TYR A 203 26.17 2.93 -25.16
CA TYR A 203 25.70 2.64 -26.51
C TYR A 203 25.09 3.87 -27.13
N TRP A 204 25.15 3.94 -28.45
CA TRP A 204 24.48 4.99 -29.20
C TRP A 204 23.18 4.48 -29.84
N ASP A 205 22.20 5.36 -29.95
CA ASP A 205 21.05 5.19 -30.83
C ASP A 205 20.82 6.44 -31.69
N LEU A 206 19.78 6.43 -32.51
CA LEU A 206 19.38 7.58 -33.31
C LEU A 206 17.91 7.91 -33.02
N LYS A 207 17.64 9.19 -32.84
CA LYS A 207 16.31 9.76 -32.64
C LYS A 207 15.98 10.67 -33.83
N ALA A 208 14.89 10.37 -34.53
CA ALA A 208 14.43 11.15 -35.67
C ALA A 208 13.16 11.92 -35.32
N GLN A 209 13.13 13.21 -35.65
CA GLN A 209 11.92 14.02 -35.69
C GLN A 209 11.38 14.03 -37.10
N LEU A 210 10.21 13.43 -37.28
CA LEU A 210 9.55 13.27 -38.56
C LEU A 210 8.27 14.09 -38.60
N GLU A 211 7.77 14.38 -39.79
CA GLU A 211 6.53 15.11 -40.00
C GLU A 211 5.68 14.43 -41.05
N HIS A 212 4.39 14.27 -40.76
CA HIS A 212 3.39 13.87 -41.75
C HIS A 212 2.12 14.70 -41.54
N GLN A 213 1.57 15.27 -42.61
CA GLN A 213 0.36 16.11 -42.55
C GLN A 213 0.44 17.22 -41.48
N GLN A 214 1.56 17.96 -41.43
CA GLN A 214 1.83 19.04 -40.46
C GLN A 214 1.90 18.62 -38.99
N GLN A 215 1.91 17.31 -38.71
CA GLN A 215 2.06 16.76 -37.38
C GLN A 215 3.43 16.12 -37.22
N ALA A 216 4.18 16.60 -36.22
CA ALA A 216 5.49 16.05 -35.89
C ALA A 216 5.36 14.81 -35.01
N PHE A 217 6.26 13.85 -35.18
CA PHE A 217 6.37 12.68 -34.33
C PHE A 217 7.81 12.18 -34.24
N GLU A 218 8.13 11.51 -33.13
CA GLU A 218 9.45 10.92 -32.88
C GLU A 218 9.48 9.46 -33.32
N ALA A 219 10.59 9.06 -33.95
CA ALA A 219 10.93 7.67 -34.20
C ALA A 219 12.34 7.37 -33.70
N ARG A 220 12.58 6.16 -33.17
CA ARG A 220 13.90 5.72 -32.68
C ARG A 220 14.45 4.57 -33.50
N LEU A 221 15.75 4.56 -33.70
CA LEU A 221 16.43 3.49 -34.41
C LEU A 221 16.27 2.16 -33.67
N THR A 222 16.04 1.10 -34.43
CA THR A 222 15.88 -0.25 -33.88
C THR A 222 16.76 -1.28 -34.57
N HIS A 223 17.00 -1.12 -35.88
CA HIS A 223 17.84 -2.04 -36.66
C HIS A 223 18.66 -1.28 -37.69
N VAL A 224 19.83 -1.83 -38.03
CA VAL A 224 20.65 -1.42 -39.19
C VAL A 224 21.07 -2.68 -39.93
N ALA A 225 20.89 -2.70 -41.25
CA ALA A 225 21.18 -3.85 -42.11
C ALA A 225 20.55 -5.16 -41.57
N GLY A 226 19.31 -5.06 -41.09
CA GLY A 226 18.56 -6.18 -40.51
C GLY A 226 18.99 -6.63 -39.10
N THR A 227 20.07 -6.08 -38.54
CA THR A 227 20.55 -6.42 -37.19
C THR A 227 20.01 -5.42 -36.16
N ARG A 228 19.46 -5.93 -35.05
CA ARG A 228 18.92 -5.08 -33.98
C ARG A 228 20.04 -4.31 -33.27
N ILE A 229 19.81 -3.03 -32.97
CA ILE A 229 20.74 -2.22 -32.18
C ILE A 229 20.66 -2.61 -30.70
N ALA A 230 21.81 -2.64 -30.04
CA ALA A 230 21.92 -2.90 -28.61
C ALA A 230 21.23 -1.78 -27.81
N THR A 231 20.59 -2.15 -26.70
CA THR A 231 19.96 -1.22 -25.74
C THR A 231 20.45 -1.55 -24.34
N GLY A 232 20.16 -0.71 -23.36
CA GLY A 232 20.55 -0.96 -21.95
C GLY A 232 20.17 -2.36 -21.41
N ALA A 233 19.10 -2.99 -21.93
CA ALA A 233 18.71 -4.34 -21.52
C ALA A 233 19.66 -5.45 -22.01
N ASP A 234 20.49 -5.18 -23.00
CA ASP A 234 21.42 -6.13 -23.63
C ASP A 234 22.76 -6.22 -22.90
N PHE A 235 23.04 -5.30 -21.98
CA PHE A 235 24.29 -5.24 -21.22
C PHE A 235 24.27 -6.14 -19.99
N ASP A 236 25.41 -6.78 -19.71
CA ASP A 236 25.65 -7.48 -18.45
C ASP A 236 26.05 -6.48 -17.36
N GLN A 237 25.30 -6.50 -16.26
CA GLN A 237 25.47 -5.56 -15.16
C GLN A 237 26.83 -5.66 -14.44
N ASN A 238 27.55 -6.78 -14.58
CA ASN A 238 28.84 -7.00 -13.91
C ASN A 238 30.04 -6.65 -14.79
N THR A 239 29.87 -6.64 -16.12
CA THR A 239 30.97 -6.37 -17.06
C THR A 239 30.82 -5.04 -17.79
N GLY A 240 29.60 -4.52 -17.94
CA GLY A 240 29.33 -3.36 -18.79
C GLY A 240 29.43 -3.67 -20.28
N ALA A 241 29.56 -4.95 -20.66
CA ALA A 241 29.61 -5.40 -22.05
C ALA A 241 28.26 -6.00 -22.47
N VAL A 242 28.02 -6.07 -23.78
CA VAL A 242 26.89 -6.80 -24.35
C VAL A 242 26.95 -8.26 -23.91
N LYS A 243 25.82 -8.81 -23.45
CA LYS A 243 25.71 -10.21 -23.01
C LYS A 243 26.13 -11.16 -24.13
N ALA A 244 26.94 -12.16 -23.77
CA ALA A 244 27.42 -13.17 -24.71
C ALA A 244 26.26 -13.91 -25.39
N GLY A 245 26.39 -14.16 -26.70
CA GLY A 245 25.40 -14.87 -27.51
C GLY A 245 24.23 -14.03 -28.03
N LEU A 246 24.15 -12.74 -27.68
CA LEU A 246 23.15 -11.84 -28.27
C LEU A 246 23.56 -11.40 -29.68
N LYS A 247 22.64 -11.54 -30.63
CA LYS A 247 22.78 -11.01 -31.99
C LYS A 247 22.27 -9.56 -32.02
N VAL A 248 23.10 -8.64 -31.54
CA VAL A 248 22.86 -7.19 -31.57
C VAL A 248 24.07 -6.47 -32.14
N ARG A 249 23.84 -5.33 -32.77
CA ARG A 249 24.89 -4.40 -33.18
C ARG A 249 25.03 -3.34 -32.09
N LEU A 250 26.19 -3.29 -31.44
CA LEU A 250 26.57 -2.18 -30.59
C LEU A 250 26.94 -1.00 -31.50
N LEU A 251 26.31 0.13 -31.30
CA LEU A 251 26.60 1.34 -32.06
C LEU A 251 27.52 2.24 -31.24
N GLU A 252 28.64 2.61 -31.85
CA GLU A 252 29.60 3.56 -31.29
C GLU A 252 29.36 4.95 -31.91
N GLU A 253 29.94 5.99 -31.30
CA GLU A 253 29.73 7.38 -31.69
C GLU A 253 29.98 7.65 -33.18
N GLN A 254 31.09 7.13 -33.71
CA GLN A 254 31.47 7.33 -35.11
C GLN A 254 30.43 6.73 -36.07
N ASP A 255 30.00 5.49 -35.79
CA ASP A 255 28.97 4.80 -36.57
C ASP A 255 27.61 5.51 -36.45
N ALA A 256 27.27 6.01 -35.27
CA ALA A 256 26.02 6.72 -35.02
C ALA A 256 25.94 8.04 -35.80
N ARG A 257 27.01 8.84 -35.76
CA ARG A 257 27.11 10.09 -36.53
C ARG A 257 27.10 9.86 -38.04
N ALA A 258 27.76 8.80 -38.52
CA ALA A 258 27.71 8.43 -39.93
C ALA A 258 26.29 8.03 -40.37
N LEU A 259 25.57 7.26 -39.54
CA LEU A 259 24.16 6.92 -39.78
C LEU A 259 23.25 8.16 -39.72
N GLU A 260 23.52 9.10 -38.82
CA GLU A 260 22.76 10.35 -38.69
C GLU A 260 22.83 11.14 -40.01
N GLU A 261 24.04 11.38 -40.53
CA GLU A 261 24.24 12.09 -41.80
C GLU A 261 23.59 11.37 -42.99
N ALA A 262 23.70 10.03 -43.03
CA ALA A 262 23.15 9.22 -44.10
C ALA A 262 21.61 9.24 -44.10
N THR A 263 20.99 9.08 -42.94
CA THR A 263 19.52 8.98 -42.79
C THR A 263 18.83 10.35 -42.92
N ALA A 264 19.51 11.45 -42.59
CA ALA A 264 18.97 12.80 -42.78
C ALA A 264 18.73 13.18 -44.25
N ARG A 265 19.43 12.53 -45.20
CA ARG A 265 19.39 12.87 -46.63
C ARG A 265 18.57 11.90 -47.48
N GLN A 266 18.06 10.83 -46.89
CA GLN A 266 17.38 9.75 -47.60
C GLN A 266 15.86 9.80 -47.40
N PRO A 267 15.07 9.28 -48.36
CA PRO A 267 13.63 9.25 -48.23
C PRO A 267 13.21 8.25 -47.15
N TRP A 268 12.34 8.71 -46.25
CA TRP A 268 11.72 7.87 -45.23
C TRP A 268 10.47 7.22 -45.79
N GLN A 269 10.23 5.95 -45.42
CA GLN A 269 9.03 5.22 -45.82
C GLN A 269 8.45 4.46 -44.62
N VAL A 270 7.13 4.55 -44.45
CA VAL A 270 6.39 3.69 -43.54
C VAL A 270 6.25 2.31 -44.16
N THR A 271 6.80 1.30 -43.50
CA THR A 271 6.74 -0.09 -43.98
C THR A 271 5.68 -0.91 -43.28
N GLN A 272 5.28 -0.52 -42.07
CA GLN A 272 4.25 -1.21 -41.32
C GLN A 272 3.55 -0.27 -40.34
N VAL A 273 2.22 -0.37 -40.25
CA VAL A 273 1.42 0.29 -39.22
C VAL A 273 0.60 -0.76 -38.49
N GLN A 274 0.89 -0.96 -37.20
CA GLN A 274 0.15 -1.88 -36.35
C GLN A 274 -0.65 -1.11 -35.30
N ALA A 275 -1.97 -1.30 -35.30
CA ALA A 275 -2.87 -0.83 -34.25
C ALA A 275 -3.33 -2.01 -33.39
N ARG A 276 -3.03 -1.97 -32.09
CA ARG A 276 -3.40 -3.02 -31.14
C ARG A 276 -4.32 -2.47 -30.05
N PRO A 277 -5.60 -2.89 -30.04
CA PRO A 277 -6.50 -2.64 -28.91
C PRO A 277 -5.92 -3.24 -27.63
N THR A 278 -5.90 -2.45 -26.57
CA THR A 278 -5.39 -2.80 -25.25
C THR A 278 -6.38 -2.37 -24.18
N ILE A 279 -6.65 -3.27 -23.25
CA ILE A 279 -7.58 -3.03 -22.14
C ILE A 279 -6.77 -2.87 -20.85
N ARG A 280 -7.09 -1.84 -20.07
CA ARG A 280 -6.59 -1.67 -18.70
C ARG A 280 -7.75 -1.81 -17.74
N ARG A 281 -7.64 -2.78 -16.83
CA ARG A 281 -8.65 -3.04 -15.81
C ARG A 281 -8.45 -2.12 -14.60
N PRO A 282 -9.53 -1.69 -13.94
CA PRO A 282 -9.44 -0.99 -12.68
C PRO A 282 -8.75 -1.85 -11.62
N VAL A 283 -7.94 -1.18 -10.84
CA VAL A 283 -7.14 -1.78 -9.78
C VAL A 283 -7.99 -2.06 -8.55
N ALA A 284 -7.55 -3.04 -7.74
CA ALA A 284 -8.27 -3.44 -6.54
C ALA A 284 -8.34 -2.29 -5.50
N PRO A 285 -9.35 -2.31 -4.61
CA PRO A 285 -9.40 -1.49 -3.40
C PRO A 285 -8.11 -1.60 -2.56
N PHE A 286 -7.90 -0.63 -1.67
CA PHE A 286 -6.66 -0.59 -0.90
C PHE A 286 -6.57 -1.70 0.14
N THR A 287 -5.39 -2.30 0.20
CA THR A 287 -4.84 -2.98 1.37
C THR A 287 -3.91 -2.02 2.12
N THR A 288 -3.43 -2.42 3.30
CA THR A 288 -2.42 -1.65 4.05
C THR A 288 -1.18 -1.34 3.19
N SER A 289 -0.67 -2.34 2.47
CA SER A 289 0.57 -2.21 1.70
C SER A 289 0.42 -1.35 0.46
N THR A 290 -0.72 -1.45 -0.24
CA THR A 290 -0.99 -0.66 -1.44
C THR A 290 -1.34 0.79 -1.09
N LEU A 291 -2.04 1.03 0.04
CA LEU A 291 -2.26 2.38 0.56
C LEU A 291 -0.94 3.08 0.89
N GLN A 292 -0.02 2.40 1.61
CA GLN A 292 1.28 2.98 1.94
C GLN A 292 2.11 3.32 0.70
N GLN A 293 2.11 2.45 -0.32
CA GLN A 293 2.82 2.68 -1.57
C GLN A 293 2.26 3.88 -2.34
N GLU A 294 0.94 3.95 -2.51
CA GLU A 294 0.33 5.06 -3.24
C GLU A 294 0.40 6.37 -2.45
N ALA A 295 0.17 6.36 -1.15
CA ALA A 295 0.33 7.55 -0.31
C ALA A 295 1.78 8.09 -0.33
N ASN A 296 2.78 7.20 -0.40
CA ASN A 296 4.17 7.64 -0.56
C ASN A 296 4.46 8.21 -1.94
N ARG A 297 3.99 7.54 -3.00
CA ARG A 297 4.25 7.96 -4.38
C ARG A 297 3.56 9.28 -4.71
N LYS A 298 2.32 9.42 -4.25
CA LYS A 298 1.41 10.50 -4.57
C LYS A 298 1.50 11.66 -3.58
N LEU A 299 1.19 11.36 -2.32
CA LEU A 299 1.10 12.37 -1.26
C LEU A 299 2.44 12.63 -0.57
N ARG A 300 3.53 11.98 -1.02
CA ARG A 300 4.86 12.02 -0.40
C ARG A 300 4.85 11.64 1.09
N LEU A 301 3.86 10.87 1.54
CA LEU A 301 3.72 10.47 2.93
C LEU A 301 4.61 9.25 3.25
N PRO A 302 5.48 9.32 4.26
CA PRO A 302 6.16 8.14 4.77
C PRO A 302 5.16 7.16 5.39
N ALA A 303 5.46 5.86 5.36
CA ALA A 303 4.57 4.81 5.85
C ALA A 303 4.04 5.07 7.28
N ARG A 304 4.89 5.58 8.19
CA ARG A 304 4.48 5.94 9.57
C ARG A 304 3.42 7.05 9.59
N GLN A 305 3.58 8.08 8.76
CA GLN A 305 2.62 9.19 8.69
C GLN A 305 1.32 8.72 8.05
N THR A 306 1.39 7.95 6.96
CA THR A 306 0.21 7.34 6.32
C THR A 306 -0.62 6.54 7.33
N MET A 307 0.00 5.67 8.12
CA MET A 307 -0.74 4.85 9.09
C MET A 307 -1.30 5.67 10.25
N ARG A 308 -0.61 6.73 10.70
CA ARG A 308 -1.13 7.63 11.74
C ARG A 308 -2.37 8.39 11.24
N THR A 309 -2.31 8.91 10.03
CA THR A 309 -3.44 9.60 9.39
C THR A 309 -4.60 8.63 9.16
N ALA A 310 -4.35 7.43 8.64
CA ALA A 310 -5.38 6.41 8.46
C ALA A 310 -6.02 5.97 9.79
N GLN A 311 -5.23 5.85 10.87
CA GLN A 311 -5.75 5.58 12.22
C GLN A 311 -6.72 6.69 12.66
N SER A 312 -6.36 7.97 12.46
CA SER A 312 -7.24 9.10 12.76
C SER A 312 -8.54 9.04 11.96
N LEU A 313 -8.46 8.79 10.65
CA LEU A 313 -9.63 8.65 9.79
C LEU A 313 -10.55 7.50 10.25
N TYR A 314 -9.98 6.35 10.62
CA TYR A 314 -10.74 5.21 11.13
C TYR A 314 -11.41 5.51 12.47
N GLU A 315 -10.67 6.06 13.45
CA GLU A 315 -11.18 6.35 14.80
C GLU A 315 -12.26 7.45 14.80
N ASN A 316 -12.26 8.32 13.79
CA ASN A 316 -13.29 9.33 13.56
C ASN A 316 -14.41 8.84 12.60
N GLY A 317 -14.40 7.57 12.18
CA GLY A 317 -15.49 6.95 11.40
C GLY A 317 -15.55 7.37 9.93
N PHE A 318 -14.42 7.77 9.33
CA PHE A 318 -14.34 8.12 7.90
C PHE A 318 -14.01 6.92 7.00
N ILE A 319 -13.18 5.98 7.48
CA ILE A 319 -12.74 4.82 6.70
C ILE A 319 -12.89 3.52 7.51
N THR A 320 -12.83 2.39 6.82
CA THR A 320 -12.68 1.07 7.44
C THR A 320 -11.30 0.87 8.07
N TYR A 321 -11.16 -0.22 8.81
CA TYR A 321 -9.93 -0.59 9.50
C TYR A 321 -8.74 -0.68 8.54
N MET A 322 -7.71 0.13 8.81
CA MET A 322 -6.57 0.34 7.91
C MET A 322 -5.49 -0.74 7.98
N ARG A 323 -5.62 -1.76 8.84
CA ARG A 323 -4.68 -2.89 8.93
C ARG A 323 -5.35 -4.16 8.39
N THR A 324 -5.39 -4.20 7.07
CA THR A 324 -6.00 -5.29 6.29
C THR A 324 -5.08 -5.69 5.14
N ASP A 325 -5.08 -6.98 4.80
CA ASP A 325 -4.53 -7.50 3.57
C ASP A 325 -5.62 -7.90 2.56
N SER A 326 -6.89 -7.67 2.92
CA SER A 326 -8.04 -7.97 2.10
C SER A 326 -8.33 -6.88 1.07
N VAL A 327 -8.74 -7.31 -0.11
CA VAL A 327 -9.28 -6.42 -1.18
C VAL A 327 -10.80 -6.56 -1.33
N HIS A 328 -11.43 -7.33 -0.44
CA HIS A 328 -12.87 -7.56 -0.45
C HIS A 328 -13.64 -6.28 -0.13
N LEU A 329 -14.77 -6.06 -0.81
CA LEU A 329 -15.76 -5.06 -0.46
C LEU A 329 -17.07 -5.78 -0.15
N SER A 330 -17.72 -5.38 0.94
CA SER A 330 -19.09 -5.81 1.26
C SER A 330 -20.07 -5.41 0.16
N GLU A 331 -21.21 -6.10 0.07
CA GLU A 331 -22.27 -5.73 -0.89
C GLU A 331 -22.73 -4.28 -0.71
N GLN A 332 -22.78 -3.82 0.54
CA GLN A 332 -23.10 -2.44 0.91
C GLN A 332 -22.06 -1.46 0.34
N ALA A 333 -20.78 -1.74 0.52
CA ALA A 333 -19.70 -0.91 -0.03
C ALA A 333 -19.65 -0.92 -1.56
N VAL A 334 -19.96 -2.06 -2.18
CA VAL A 334 -20.10 -2.16 -3.64
C VAL A 334 -21.25 -1.27 -4.12
N ALA A 335 -22.41 -1.32 -3.47
CA ALA A 335 -23.55 -0.47 -3.81
C ALA A 335 -23.20 1.02 -3.65
N ALA A 336 -22.57 1.40 -2.54
CA ALA A 336 -22.13 2.77 -2.27
C ALA A 336 -21.13 3.28 -3.32
N ALA A 337 -20.13 2.47 -3.68
CA ALA A 337 -19.16 2.80 -4.71
C ALA A 337 -19.84 3.00 -6.08
N ARG A 338 -20.75 2.10 -6.46
CA ARG A 338 -21.48 2.16 -7.73
C ARG A 338 -22.41 3.37 -7.82
N HIS A 339 -23.09 3.70 -6.71
CA HIS A 339 -23.91 4.91 -6.60
C HIS A 339 -23.05 6.16 -6.83
N CYS A 340 -21.92 6.25 -6.13
CA CYS A 340 -20.99 7.34 -6.28
C CYS A 340 -20.46 7.49 -7.72
N VAL A 341 -20.17 6.37 -8.39
CA VAL A 341 -19.79 6.37 -9.81
C VAL A 341 -20.90 6.98 -10.67
N ALA A 342 -22.15 6.54 -10.50
CA ALA A 342 -23.28 7.01 -11.28
C ALA A 342 -23.55 8.51 -11.07
N GLU A 343 -23.49 8.99 -9.83
CA GLU A 343 -23.70 10.41 -9.51
C GLU A 343 -22.57 11.31 -10.00
N THR A 344 -21.31 10.87 -9.87
CA THR A 344 -20.15 11.73 -10.13
C THR A 344 -19.71 11.70 -11.60
N PHE A 345 -19.79 10.53 -12.26
CA PHE A 345 -19.26 10.31 -13.60
C PHE A 345 -20.32 9.95 -14.64
N GLY A 346 -21.54 9.64 -14.23
CA GLY A 346 -22.63 9.24 -15.10
C GLY A 346 -22.69 7.74 -15.41
N ALA A 347 -23.80 7.32 -16.03
CA ALA A 347 -24.12 5.91 -16.27
C ALA A 347 -23.09 5.19 -17.17
N ASP A 348 -22.51 5.89 -18.15
CA ASP A 348 -21.50 5.33 -19.07
C ASP A 348 -20.19 4.93 -18.37
N TYR A 349 -19.95 5.47 -17.18
CA TYR A 349 -18.79 5.18 -16.35
C TYR A 349 -19.10 4.18 -15.23
N LEU A 350 -20.29 3.60 -15.22
CA LEU A 350 -20.63 2.49 -14.33
C LEU A 350 -20.29 1.16 -15.00
N SER A 351 -19.53 0.31 -14.33
CA SER A 351 -19.28 -1.04 -14.85
C SER A 351 -20.61 -1.80 -14.97
N PRO A 352 -20.90 -2.46 -16.11
CA PRO A 352 -22.18 -3.17 -16.31
C PRO A 352 -22.37 -4.31 -15.32
N GLN A 353 -21.27 -4.94 -14.89
CA GLN A 353 -21.26 -5.95 -13.83
C GLN A 353 -20.53 -5.45 -12.59
N VAL A 354 -20.95 -5.95 -11.43
CA VAL A 354 -20.25 -5.77 -10.15
C VAL A 354 -18.85 -6.36 -10.26
N ARG A 355 -17.84 -5.59 -9.89
CA ARG A 355 -16.45 -6.04 -9.88
C ARG A 355 -16.12 -6.60 -8.51
N ARG A 356 -15.77 -7.89 -8.48
CA ARG A 356 -15.27 -8.57 -7.27
C ARG A 356 -13.77 -8.77 -7.39
N TYR A 357 -13.07 -8.50 -6.30
CA TYR A 357 -11.63 -8.68 -6.18
C TYR A 357 -11.35 -9.77 -5.14
N ALA A 358 -10.51 -10.73 -5.50
CA ALA A 358 -10.12 -11.83 -4.61
C ALA A 358 -8.74 -11.57 -4.02
N THR A 359 -8.62 -11.79 -2.72
CA THR A 359 -7.35 -11.72 -1.99
C THR A 359 -6.48 -12.91 -2.38
N LYS A 360 -5.20 -12.67 -2.71
CA LYS A 360 -4.25 -13.71 -3.14
C LYS A 360 -3.37 -14.26 -2.01
N SER A 361 -3.42 -13.70 -0.80
CA SER A 361 -2.59 -14.15 0.33
C SER A 361 -3.19 -15.40 1.00
N ARG A 362 -2.36 -16.45 1.18
CA ARG A 362 -2.73 -17.71 1.84
C ARG A 362 -3.09 -17.60 3.33
N ASN A 363 -2.69 -16.50 3.99
CA ASN A 363 -2.89 -16.25 5.42
C ASN A 363 -3.77 -15.01 5.66
N ALA A 364 -4.54 -14.57 4.67
CA ALA A 364 -5.45 -13.45 4.86
C ALA A 364 -6.45 -13.80 5.95
N GLN A 365 -6.63 -12.91 6.92
CA GLN A 365 -7.81 -12.98 7.76
C GLN A 365 -8.98 -12.53 6.88
N GLU A 366 -9.62 -13.49 6.21
CA GLU A 366 -10.73 -13.27 5.26
C GLU A 366 -11.93 -12.52 5.88
N ALA A 367 -11.93 -12.33 7.21
CA ALA A 367 -12.90 -11.51 7.92
C ALA A 367 -12.76 -10.00 7.68
N HIS A 368 -11.63 -9.50 7.15
CA HIS A 368 -11.43 -8.05 6.99
C HIS A 368 -11.91 -7.55 5.63
N GLU A 369 -12.47 -6.35 5.62
CA GLU A 369 -12.75 -5.60 4.39
C GLU A 369 -11.51 -4.84 3.92
N ALA A 370 -11.51 -4.39 2.67
CA ALA A 370 -10.52 -3.44 2.15
C ALA A 370 -10.60 -2.09 2.87
N ILE A 371 -9.54 -1.29 2.72
CA ILE A 371 -9.53 0.10 3.16
C ILE A 371 -10.36 0.92 2.18
N ARG A 372 -11.52 1.40 2.64
CA ARG A 372 -12.54 2.15 1.88
C ARG A 372 -13.19 3.23 2.77
N PRO A 373 -13.95 4.18 2.20
CA PRO A 373 -14.80 5.05 3.00
C PRO A 373 -15.82 4.25 3.84
N ALA A 374 -16.11 4.74 5.05
CA ALA A 374 -17.08 4.13 5.97
C ALA A 374 -18.54 4.48 5.62
N GLY A 375 -19.47 3.63 6.07
CA GLY A 375 -20.92 3.84 5.98
C GLY A 375 -21.57 3.38 4.67
N GLU A 376 -22.91 3.30 4.68
CA GLU A 376 -23.69 2.86 3.50
C GLU A 376 -23.70 3.89 2.37
N ARG A 377 -23.48 5.16 2.70
CA ARG A 377 -23.24 6.25 1.76
C ARG A 377 -21.84 6.80 2.00
N PHE A 378 -20.99 6.72 0.99
CA PHE A 378 -19.67 7.33 1.05
C PHE A 378 -19.80 8.84 0.99
N ARG A 379 -19.30 9.53 2.02
CA ARG A 379 -19.16 10.99 1.99
C ARG A 379 -18.20 11.34 0.86
N THR A 380 -18.55 12.30 0.03
CA THR A 380 -17.57 12.87 -0.91
C THR A 380 -16.48 13.61 -0.12
N PRO A 381 -15.26 13.76 -0.66
CA PRO A 381 -14.20 14.50 0.02
C PRO A 381 -14.66 15.88 0.52
N ARG A 382 -15.49 16.58 -0.26
CA ARG A 382 -16.07 17.88 0.09
C ARG A 382 -17.05 17.85 1.26
N GLU A 383 -17.78 16.76 1.45
CA GLU A 383 -18.76 16.59 2.55
C GLU A 383 -18.10 16.19 3.87
N THR A 384 -16.82 15.78 3.86
CA THR A 384 -16.16 15.28 5.07
C THR A 384 -15.83 16.36 6.10
N GLY A 385 -15.61 17.60 5.65
CA GLY A 385 -15.06 18.67 6.46
C GLY A 385 -13.60 18.46 6.88
N LEU A 386 -12.92 17.45 6.33
CA LEU A 386 -11.49 17.21 6.56
C LEU A 386 -10.65 18.24 5.82
N ASP A 387 -9.42 18.45 6.30
CA ASP A 387 -8.43 19.30 5.66
C ASP A 387 -7.05 18.63 5.57
N GLY A 388 -6.12 19.29 4.88
CA GLY A 388 -4.72 18.92 4.80
C GLY A 388 -4.47 17.45 4.43
N VAL A 389 -3.64 16.79 5.24
CA VAL A 389 -3.19 15.41 5.01
C VAL A 389 -4.32 14.40 5.22
N GLU A 390 -5.27 14.67 6.12
CA GLU A 390 -6.42 13.78 6.34
C GLU A 390 -7.37 13.79 5.15
N LEU A 391 -7.69 14.98 4.62
CA LEU A 391 -8.48 15.10 3.39
C LEU A 391 -7.78 14.41 2.21
N SER A 392 -6.49 14.67 2.03
CA SER A 392 -5.72 14.10 0.91
C SER A 392 -5.70 12.56 0.95
N LEU A 393 -5.50 11.98 2.13
CA LEU A 393 -5.50 10.52 2.29
C LEU A 393 -6.90 9.92 2.13
N TYR A 394 -7.93 10.59 2.66
CA TYR A 394 -9.32 10.19 2.48
C TYR A 394 -9.72 10.21 1.00
N GLU A 395 -9.41 11.29 0.29
CA GLU A 395 -9.68 11.44 -1.14
C GLU A 395 -8.98 10.36 -1.96
N LEU A 396 -7.72 10.03 -1.62
CA LEU A 396 -7.00 8.93 -2.26
C LEU A 396 -7.74 7.59 -2.09
N ILE A 397 -8.20 7.28 -0.86
CA ILE A 397 -8.96 6.07 -0.54
C ILE A 397 -10.30 6.04 -1.28
N TRP A 398 -11.01 7.17 -1.28
CA TRP A 398 -12.30 7.35 -1.94
C TRP A 398 -12.16 7.12 -3.45
N MET A 399 -11.20 7.78 -4.11
CA MET A 399 -10.97 7.65 -5.56
C MET A 399 -10.62 6.21 -5.95
N ARG A 400 -9.76 5.52 -5.18
CA ARG A 400 -9.40 4.12 -5.43
C ARG A 400 -10.62 3.20 -5.32
N THR A 401 -11.47 3.43 -4.32
CA THR A 401 -12.66 2.61 -4.07
C THR A 401 -13.71 2.83 -5.15
N VAL A 402 -13.96 4.08 -5.55
CA VAL A 402 -14.91 4.43 -6.62
C VAL A 402 -14.42 3.86 -7.96
N ALA A 403 -13.13 4.05 -8.29
CA ALA A 403 -12.53 3.57 -9.53
C ALA A 403 -12.62 2.04 -9.69
N CYS A 404 -12.58 1.27 -8.61
CA CYS A 404 -12.63 -0.20 -8.69
C CYS A 404 -13.97 -0.74 -9.24
N GLN A 405 -15.04 0.07 -9.23
CA GLN A 405 -16.36 -0.29 -9.78
C GLN A 405 -16.66 0.36 -11.15
N MET A 406 -15.69 1.09 -11.72
CA MET A 406 -15.80 1.73 -13.05
C MET A 406 -15.44 0.72 -14.17
N PRO A 407 -15.79 1.00 -15.44
CA PRO A 407 -15.43 0.15 -16.57
C PRO A 407 -13.92 0.21 -16.88
N ASP A 408 -13.48 -0.76 -17.68
CA ASP A 408 -12.10 -0.81 -18.15
C ASP A 408 -11.78 0.42 -19.02
N ALA A 409 -10.53 0.89 -18.94
CA ALA A 409 -10.03 1.83 -19.92
C ALA A 409 -9.67 1.07 -21.21
N ARG A 410 -10.12 1.59 -22.35
CA ARG A 410 -9.82 1.04 -23.68
C ARG A 410 -8.84 1.97 -24.39
N LEU A 411 -7.77 1.39 -24.89
CA LEU A 411 -6.69 2.11 -25.53
C LEU A 411 -6.32 1.45 -26.85
N THR A 412 -5.78 2.23 -27.76
CA THR A 412 -5.13 1.73 -28.97
C THR A 412 -3.64 2.05 -28.89
N MET A 413 -2.82 1.00 -28.89
CA MET A 413 -1.37 1.13 -29.02
C MET A 413 -1.03 1.09 -30.51
N LEU A 414 -0.40 2.16 -31.00
CA LEU A 414 0.09 2.26 -32.37
C LEU A 414 1.58 1.96 -32.39
N THR A 415 2.03 1.15 -33.33
CA THR A 415 3.45 0.93 -33.61
C THR A 415 3.67 1.08 -35.10
N VAL A 416 4.53 2.01 -35.47
CA VAL A 416 4.88 2.30 -36.87
C VAL A 416 6.33 1.90 -37.08
N GLN A 417 6.60 1.05 -38.07
CA GLN A 417 7.94 0.78 -38.56
C GLN A 417 8.22 1.69 -39.75
N LEU A 418 9.38 2.32 -39.75
CA LEU A 418 9.86 3.16 -40.83
C LEU A 418 11.22 2.65 -41.30
N GLU A 419 11.47 2.75 -42.59
CA GLU A 419 12.77 2.44 -43.19
C GLU A 419 13.33 3.66 -43.92
N VAL A 420 14.65 3.82 -43.83
CA VAL A 420 15.44 4.84 -44.50
C VAL A 420 16.82 4.24 -44.80
N GLY A 421 17.07 3.95 -46.07
CA GLY A 421 18.23 3.14 -46.47
C GLY A 421 18.22 1.76 -45.81
N GLU A 422 19.32 1.40 -45.15
CA GLU A 422 19.44 0.13 -44.41
C GLU A 422 18.96 0.23 -42.95
N ALA A 423 18.53 1.41 -42.49
CA ALA A 423 18.12 1.66 -41.12
C ALA A 423 16.61 1.51 -40.95
N ARG A 424 16.20 0.88 -39.84
CA ARG A 424 14.79 0.76 -39.43
C ARG A 424 14.53 1.48 -38.13
N PHE A 425 13.56 2.37 -38.15
CA PHE A 425 13.09 3.13 -37.01
C PHE A 425 11.70 2.67 -36.56
N ARG A 426 11.38 2.96 -35.31
CA ARG A 426 10.08 2.68 -34.72
C ARG A 426 9.54 3.92 -34.03
N ALA A 427 8.30 4.28 -34.38
CA ALA A 427 7.49 5.22 -33.61
C ALA A 427 6.41 4.44 -32.85
N THR A 428 6.17 4.79 -31.60
CA THR A 428 5.10 4.19 -30.79
C THR A 428 4.13 5.27 -30.32
N GLY A 429 2.86 5.05 -30.59
CA GLY A 429 1.77 5.92 -30.17
C GLY A 429 0.82 5.21 -29.22
N LYS A 430 0.05 6.00 -28.50
CA LYS A 430 -0.98 5.54 -27.58
C LYS A 430 -2.13 6.53 -27.59
N ARG A 431 -3.32 6.03 -27.90
CA ARG A 431 -4.59 6.78 -27.83
C ARG A 431 -5.52 6.13 -26.81
N ILE A 432 -6.24 6.94 -26.05
CA ILE A 432 -7.28 6.50 -25.12
C ILE A 432 -8.61 6.56 -25.85
N ASP A 433 -9.09 5.41 -26.31
CA ASP A 433 -10.40 5.32 -26.98
C ASP A 433 -11.55 5.49 -25.98
N PHE A 434 -11.33 5.07 -24.73
CA PHE A 434 -12.25 5.29 -23.62
C PHE A 434 -11.51 5.29 -22.29
N ALA A 435 -11.63 6.38 -21.53
CA ALA A 435 -10.87 6.56 -20.28
C ALA A 435 -11.28 5.58 -19.17
N GLY A 436 -12.54 5.12 -19.13
CA GLY A 436 -13.05 4.27 -18.06
C GLY A 436 -12.65 4.79 -16.66
N PHE A 437 -12.13 3.90 -15.82
CA PHE A 437 -11.69 4.24 -14.45
C PHE A 437 -10.58 5.30 -14.36
N PHE A 438 -9.84 5.59 -15.44
CA PHE A 438 -8.82 6.65 -15.41
C PHE A 438 -9.39 8.03 -15.10
N ARG A 439 -10.70 8.26 -15.33
CA ARG A 439 -11.37 9.51 -14.92
C ARG A 439 -11.36 9.74 -13.41
N ALA A 440 -11.38 8.67 -12.62
CA ALA A 440 -11.37 8.75 -11.16
C ALA A 440 -9.98 8.50 -10.57
N TYR A 441 -9.20 7.61 -11.17
CA TYR A 441 -7.95 7.16 -10.55
C TYR A 441 -6.90 6.68 -11.55
N VAL A 442 -5.69 7.19 -11.40
CA VAL A 442 -4.50 6.77 -12.15
C VAL A 442 -3.37 6.40 -11.19
N GLU A 443 -2.86 5.17 -11.23
CA GLU A 443 -1.73 4.76 -10.37
C GLU A 443 -0.49 5.62 -10.61
N GLY A 444 0.08 6.13 -9.52
CA GLY A 444 1.27 6.98 -9.53
C GLY A 444 1.15 8.40 -10.09
N SER A 445 -0.06 8.93 -10.28
CA SER A 445 -0.27 10.37 -10.52
C SER A 445 -1.32 10.96 -9.57
N ASP A 446 -1.12 12.23 -9.19
CA ASP A 446 -1.96 12.94 -8.21
C ASP A 446 -3.14 13.65 -8.87
N ASP A 447 -2.97 14.02 -10.14
CA ASP A 447 -4.03 14.57 -10.97
C ASP A 447 -4.35 13.57 -12.10
N PRO A 448 -5.51 12.88 -12.05
CA PRO A 448 -5.95 11.99 -13.10
C PRO A 448 -6.14 12.67 -14.46
N GLY A 449 -6.58 13.94 -14.50
CA GLY A 449 -6.79 14.70 -15.72
C GLY A 449 -5.48 15.01 -16.43
N THR A 450 -4.52 15.61 -15.71
CA THR A 450 -3.17 15.85 -16.23
C THR A 450 -2.45 14.53 -16.56
N ALA A 451 -2.69 13.46 -15.78
CA ALA A 451 -2.15 12.13 -16.08
C ALA A 451 -2.74 11.49 -17.34
N LEU A 452 -4.01 11.77 -17.65
CA LEU A 452 -4.70 11.27 -18.83
C LEU A 452 -4.12 11.91 -20.10
N GLU A 453 -3.96 13.23 -20.09
CA GLU A 453 -3.40 14.00 -21.21
C GLU A 453 -1.93 13.64 -21.46
N SER A 454 -1.10 13.57 -20.41
CA SER A 454 0.30 13.14 -20.51
C SER A 454 0.48 11.65 -20.86
N ARG A 455 -0.60 10.87 -20.93
CA ARG A 455 -0.59 9.44 -21.26
C ARG A 455 -0.91 9.14 -22.72
N GLU A 456 -1.36 10.11 -23.48
CA GLU A 456 -1.49 9.97 -24.93
C GLU A 456 -0.18 10.35 -25.61
N VAL A 457 0.23 9.52 -26.56
CA VAL A 457 1.30 9.84 -27.49
C VAL A 457 0.66 9.71 -28.85
N LEU A 458 0.10 10.80 -29.34
CA LEU A 458 -0.61 10.80 -30.60
C LEU A 458 0.41 10.74 -31.74
N LEU A 459 0.19 9.79 -32.65
CA LEU A 459 0.90 9.76 -33.94
C LEU A 459 -0.04 10.29 -35.01
N PRO A 460 0.48 10.92 -36.08
CA PRO A 460 -0.34 11.24 -37.24
C PRO A 460 -0.99 10.00 -37.83
N THR A 461 -2.04 10.21 -38.62
CA THR A 461 -2.65 9.12 -39.38
C THR A 461 -1.65 8.69 -40.46
N LEU A 462 -1.03 7.54 -40.26
CA LEU A 462 -0.01 6.95 -41.14
C LEU A 462 -0.54 5.65 -41.75
N LYS A 463 -0.13 5.37 -42.99
CA LYS A 463 -0.42 4.16 -43.76
C LYS A 463 0.89 3.58 -44.31
N GLU A 464 0.87 2.29 -44.60
CA GLU A 464 1.97 1.65 -45.31
C GLU A 464 2.18 2.32 -46.67
N GLY A 465 3.45 2.63 -46.98
CA GLY A 465 3.84 3.38 -48.17
C GLY A 465 3.97 4.89 -47.97
N ASP A 466 3.44 5.47 -46.89
CA ASP A 466 3.57 6.90 -46.60
C ASP A 466 5.04 7.31 -46.47
N ARG A 467 5.35 8.54 -46.88
CA ARG A 467 6.71 9.10 -46.87
C ARG A 467 6.76 10.36 -46.00
N PRO A 468 6.94 10.23 -44.68
CA PRO A 468 7.04 11.38 -43.79
C PRO A 468 8.30 12.21 -44.12
N GLY A 469 8.21 13.53 -43.95
CA GLY A 469 9.36 14.42 -44.07
C GLY A 469 10.27 14.27 -42.85
N CYS A 470 11.58 14.28 -43.05
CA CYS A 470 12.56 14.30 -41.98
C CYS A 470 12.87 15.75 -41.58
N ARG A 471 12.62 16.12 -40.32
CA ARG A 471 12.99 17.44 -39.78
C ARG A 471 14.41 17.42 -39.21
N SER A 472 14.74 16.38 -38.44
CA SER A 472 16.07 16.17 -37.90
C SER A 472 16.30 14.70 -37.55
N VAL A 473 17.56 14.29 -37.55
CA VAL A 473 18.03 13.04 -36.94
C VAL A 473 19.15 13.43 -35.98
N GLU A 474 19.19 12.81 -34.81
CA GLU A 474 20.18 13.08 -33.76
C GLU A 474 20.74 11.75 -33.27
N ALA A 475 22.06 11.60 -33.28
CA ALA A 475 22.75 10.53 -32.56
C ALA A 475 22.70 10.81 -31.05
N VAL A 476 22.25 9.82 -30.27
CA VAL A 476 22.07 9.96 -28.82
C VAL A 476 22.93 8.94 -28.08
N ASP A 477 23.68 9.41 -27.09
CA ASP A 477 24.48 8.60 -26.17
C ASP A 477 23.67 8.19 -24.92
N HIS A 478 23.87 6.97 -24.42
CA HIS A 478 23.11 6.36 -23.32
C HIS A 478 23.95 5.57 -22.34
#